data_AF-A0A542ZUL9-F1
#
_entry.id   AF-A0A542ZUL9-F1
#
_cell.length_a   1.000
_cell.length_b   1.000
_cell.length_c   1.000
_cell.angle_alpha   90.00
_cell.angle_beta   90.00
_cell.angle_gamma   90.00
#
_symmetry.space_group_name_H-M   'P 1'
#
loop_
_entity.id
_entity.type
_entity.pdbx_description
1 polymer ?
#
loop_
_entity_poly.entity_id
_entity_poly.type
_entity_poly.pdbx_seq_one_letter_code
_entity_poly.pdbx_strand_id
1 'polypeptide(L)'
;MTTFLERHQIALYLAAIAVGGLVGFLVPRAADGLELAINPSLIALLYATFLGVPFNRLRAAFADRRFLLTLLVLNFAIAPAVVFALSRFVAHDEALLIGLLLVLLAPCVDYVIVFTRLAGGDWARLLAAAPSLMLVQLLLLPVYLLAFAGSRAVTGIDWQPFAEAFVLLIVLPLGLSIATQWLATSKAWARRIMGGMEALMIPLMVVTLFTVVASQFGSVADRIGDLVPLIPIYAAFAALMPVLGFAAARVARQERAPAIALAMSGTTRNSLVVLPLALALPPALGLAPLAVVTQTLVELIAMVALVRIFTRGGRSLAAKPS
;
A
#
# COMPACT_ATOMS: atom_id res chain seq x y z
N MET A 1 20.76 15.46 8.50
CA MET A 1 19.48 15.62 7.78
C MET A 1 18.62 14.35 7.88
N THR A 2 19.15 13.18 7.54
CA THR A 2 18.48 11.87 7.67
C THR A 2 17.90 11.60 9.07
N THR A 3 18.68 11.84 10.13
CA THR A 3 18.24 11.61 11.52
C THR A 3 17.09 12.52 11.98
N PHE A 4 16.96 13.72 11.40
CA PHE A 4 15.84 14.63 11.69
C PHE A 4 14.56 14.17 10.97
N LEU A 5 14.70 13.81 9.69
CA LEU A 5 13.61 13.28 8.87
C LEU A 5 13.06 11.98 9.47
N GLU A 6 13.93 11.06 9.92
CA GLU A 6 13.52 9.81 10.56
C GLU A 6 12.76 10.05 11.88
N ARG A 7 13.17 11.03 12.70
CA ARG A 7 12.48 11.37 13.96
C ARG A 7 11.10 12.00 13.71
N HIS A 8 10.96 12.81 12.66
CA HIS A 8 9.74 13.55 12.36
C HIS A 8 8.93 12.93 11.21
N GLN A 9 9.28 11.75 10.71
CA GLN A 9 8.66 11.13 9.53
C GLN A 9 7.13 11.06 9.62
N ILE A 10 6.59 10.71 10.79
CA ILE A 10 5.13 10.66 11.01
C ILE A 10 4.51 12.04 10.83
N ALA A 11 5.12 13.07 11.43
CA ALA A 11 4.64 14.43 11.34
C ALA A 11 4.75 14.95 9.90
N LEU A 12 5.82 14.60 9.18
CA LEU A 12 6.02 14.97 7.78
C LEU A 12 4.99 14.31 6.87
N TYR A 13 4.68 13.02 7.05
CA TYR A 13 3.65 12.35 6.25
C TYR A 13 2.25 12.89 6.54
N LEU A 14 1.92 13.13 7.81
CA LEU A 14 0.65 13.76 8.19
C LEU A 14 0.54 15.19 7.65
N ALA A 15 1.62 15.97 7.71
CA ALA A 15 1.68 17.30 7.13
C ALA A 15 1.52 17.25 5.60
N ALA A 16 2.16 16.30 4.92
CA ALA A 16 2.02 16.10 3.48
C ALA A 16 0.56 15.85 3.07
N ILE A 17 -0.14 15.00 3.82
CA ILE A 17 -1.57 14.69 3.60
C ILE A 17 -2.43 15.93 3.88
N ALA A 18 -2.22 16.61 5.01
CA ALA A 18 -3.02 17.76 5.40
C ALA A 18 -2.82 18.95 4.43
N VAL A 19 -1.57 19.26 4.10
CA VAL A 19 -1.22 20.31 3.13
C VAL A 19 -1.70 19.91 1.74
N GLY A 20 -1.58 18.63 1.36
CA GLY A 20 -2.10 18.12 0.11
C GLY A 20 -3.61 18.33 -0.01
N GLY A 21 -4.38 17.96 1.02
CA GLY A 21 -5.83 18.18 1.04
C GLY A 21 -6.20 19.67 1.00
N LEU A 22 -5.46 20.52 1.72
CA LEU A 22 -5.65 21.96 1.69
C LEU A 22 -5.39 22.54 0.28
N VAL A 23 -4.31 22.11 -0.37
CA VAL A 23 -3.98 22.55 -1.74
C VAL A 23 -5.01 22.04 -2.74
N GLY A 24 -5.42 20.77 -2.66
CA GLY A 24 -6.46 20.21 -3.53
C GLY A 24 -7.81 20.90 -3.37
N PHE A 25 -8.11 21.42 -2.19
CA PHE A 25 -9.31 22.22 -1.93
C PHE A 25 -9.18 23.67 -2.43
N LEU A 26 -8.07 24.35 -2.11
CA LEU A 26 -7.90 25.78 -2.40
C LEU A 26 -7.47 26.07 -3.84
N VAL A 27 -6.79 25.13 -4.50
CA VAL A 27 -6.23 25.30 -5.85
C VAL A 27 -6.59 24.11 -6.74
N PRO A 28 -7.88 23.90 -7.09
CA PRO A 28 -8.30 22.75 -7.91
C PRO A 28 -7.59 22.67 -9.27
N ARG A 29 -7.18 23.81 -9.85
CA ARG A 29 -6.42 23.87 -11.10
C ARG A 29 -5.04 23.22 -11.03
N ALA A 30 -4.49 23.01 -9.84
CA ALA A 30 -3.22 22.30 -9.67
C ALA A 30 -3.38 20.78 -9.86
N ALA A 31 -4.60 20.25 -9.85
CA ALA A 31 -4.87 18.82 -9.90
C ALA A 31 -4.24 18.15 -11.13
N ASP A 32 -4.47 18.67 -12.33
CA ASP A 32 -3.95 18.07 -13.58
C ASP A 32 -2.42 17.99 -13.60
N GLY A 33 -1.74 19.06 -13.17
CA GLY A 33 -0.28 19.10 -13.10
C GLY A 33 0.29 18.16 -12.03
N LEU A 34 -0.40 18.02 -10.91
CA LEU A 34 -0.04 17.10 -9.83
C LEU A 34 -0.33 15.64 -10.22
N GLU A 35 -1.40 15.39 -10.96
CA GLU A 35 -1.73 14.05 -11.47
C GLU A 35 -0.61 13.49 -12.36
N LEU A 36 -0.04 14.34 -13.24
CA LEU A 36 1.14 13.99 -14.05
C LEU A 36 2.38 13.66 -13.21
N ALA A 37 2.48 14.22 -12.00
CA ALA A 37 3.59 13.97 -11.08
C ALA A 37 3.39 12.70 -10.22
N ILE A 38 2.21 12.08 -10.22
CA ILE A 38 1.93 10.84 -9.48
C ILE A 38 2.84 9.72 -9.99
N ASN A 39 2.80 9.40 -11.28
CA ASN A 39 3.55 8.27 -11.83
C ASN A 39 5.07 8.40 -11.61
N PRO A 40 5.72 9.54 -11.92
CA PRO A 40 7.16 9.72 -11.65
C PRO A 40 7.52 9.61 -10.17
N SER A 41 6.71 10.19 -9.27
CA SER A 41 6.97 10.10 -7.82
C SER A 41 6.84 8.67 -7.29
N LEU A 42 5.84 7.91 -7.77
CA LEU A 42 5.68 6.49 -7.47
C LEU A 42 6.83 5.64 -7.99
N ILE A 43 7.26 5.83 -9.24
CA ILE A 43 8.38 5.09 -9.83
C ILE A 43 9.65 5.31 -9.00
N ALA A 44 9.94 6.57 -8.65
CA ALA A 44 11.10 6.90 -7.84
C ALA A 44 11.02 6.30 -6.43
N LEU A 45 9.84 6.37 -5.80
CA LEU A 45 9.59 5.79 -4.48
C LEU A 45 9.73 4.25 -4.50
N LEU A 46 9.14 3.58 -5.47
CA LEU A 46 9.22 2.12 -5.60
C LEU A 46 10.65 1.67 -5.92
N TYR A 47 11.37 2.41 -6.77
CA TYR A 47 12.78 2.17 -7.02
C TYR A 47 13.59 2.27 -5.72
N ALA A 48 13.45 3.36 -4.96
CA ALA A 48 14.12 3.53 -3.67
C ALA A 48 13.75 2.41 -2.68
N THR A 49 12.48 2.01 -2.65
CA THR A 49 11.98 0.93 -1.79
C THR A 49 12.60 -0.41 -2.14
N PHE A 50 12.59 -0.80 -3.42
CA PHE A 50 13.20 -2.06 -3.87
C PHE A 50 14.71 -2.07 -3.71
N LEU A 51 15.36 -0.91 -3.83
CA LEU A 51 16.79 -0.78 -3.59
C LEU A 51 17.17 -1.10 -2.13
N GLY A 52 16.25 -0.87 -1.18
CA GLY A 52 16.38 -1.27 0.21
C GLY A 52 16.20 -2.78 0.46
N VAL A 53 15.64 -3.54 -0.48
CA VAL A 53 15.47 -5.00 -0.37
C VAL A 53 16.83 -5.68 -0.60
N PRO A 54 17.40 -6.42 0.36
CA PRO A 54 18.66 -7.12 0.13
C PRO A 54 18.45 -8.37 -0.73
N PHE A 55 18.47 -8.25 -2.07
CA PHE A 55 18.13 -9.36 -2.97
C PHE A 55 19.09 -10.55 -2.83
N ASN A 56 20.35 -10.28 -2.48
CA ASN A 56 21.34 -11.30 -2.16
C ASN A 56 21.02 -12.15 -0.91
N ARG A 57 20.08 -11.71 -0.07
CA ARG A 57 19.62 -12.40 1.15
C ARG A 57 18.18 -12.89 1.05
N LEU A 58 17.52 -12.82 -0.11
CA LEU A 58 16.14 -13.34 -0.25
C LEU A 58 16.02 -14.81 0.12
N ARG A 59 17.06 -15.63 -0.11
CA ARG A 59 17.06 -17.04 0.34
C ARG A 59 16.86 -17.19 1.85
N ALA A 60 17.41 -16.29 2.65
CA ALA A 60 17.18 -16.26 4.09
C ALA A 60 15.76 -15.77 4.44
N ALA A 61 15.16 -14.91 3.61
CA ALA A 61 13.77 -14.49 3.78
C ALA A 61 12.76 -15.61 3.51
N PHE A 62 13.05 -16.50 2.55
CA PHE A 62 12.30 -17.75 2.35
C PHE A 62 12.58 -18.82 3.42
N ALA A 63 13.54 -18.60 4.32
CA ALA A 63 13.86 -19.56 5.37
C ALA A 63 12.74 -19.62 6.43
N ASP A 64 12.10 -18.48 6.75
CA ASP A 64 10.91 -18.46 7.60
C ASP A 64 9.63 -18.71 6.79
N ARG A 65 9.47 -19.96 6.37
CA ARG A 65 8.29 -20.42 5.64
C ARG A 65 7.00 -20.19 6.43
N ARG A 66 7.04 -20.22 7.76
CA ARG A 66 5.86 -20.00 8.61
C ARG A 66 5.36 -18.58 8.46
N PHE A 67 6.26 -17.59 8.55
CA PHE A 67 5.88 -16.19 8.35
C PHE A 67 5.35 -15.96 6.94
N LEU A 68 6.07 -16.42 5.92
CA LEU A 68 5.68 -16.19 4.53
C LEU A 68 4.33 -16.83 4.20
N LEU A 69 4.10 -18.09 4.59
CA LEU A 69 2.81 -18.74 4.37
C LEU A 69 1.68 -18.02 5.12
N THR A 70 1.92 -17.60 6.37
CA THR A 70 0.92 -16.85 7.14
C THR A 70 0.58 -15.52 6.47
N LEU A 71 1.59 -14.81 5.97
CA LEU A 71 1.44 -13.55 5.25
C LEU A 71 0.64 -13.72 3.95
N LEU A 72 0.94 -14.77 3.18
CA LEU A 72 0.24 -15.09 1.94
C LEU A 72 -1.21 -15.51 2.21
N VAL A 73 -1.47 -16.40 3.17
CA VAL A 73 -2.82 -16.80 3.56
C VAL A 73 -3.63 -15.61 4.08
N LEU A 74 -3.01 -14.74 4.87
CA LEU A 74 -3.67 -13.55 5.39
C LEU A 74 -4.12 -12.61 4.25
N ASN A 75 -3.26 -12.36 3.26
CA ASN A 75 -3.55 -11.42 2.18
C ASN A 75 -4.31 -12.02 0.99
N PHE A 76 -4.23 -13.33 0.74
CA PHE A 76 -4.79 -14.00 -0.43
C PHE A 76 -5.80 -15.11 -0.09
N ALA A 77 -6.21 -15.23 1.17
CA ALA A 77 -7.36 -16.06 1.52
C ALA A 77 -8.26 -15.35 2.52
N ILE A 78 -7.69 -14.94 3.66
CA ILE A 78 -8.44 -14.28 4.74
C ILE A 78 -8.96 -12.91 4.27
N ALA A 79 -8.08 -12.05 3.75
CA ALA A 79 -8.48 -10.73 3.27
C ALA A 79 -9.53 -10.82 2.13
N PRO A 80 -9.34 -11.62 1.06
CA PRO A 80 -10.37 -11.79 0.02
C PRO A 80 -11.72 -12.27 0.56
N ALA A 81 -11.75 -13.16 1.55
CA ALA A 81 -13.01 -13.60 2.18
C ALA A 81 -13.71 -12.45 2.91
N VAL A 82 -12.95 -11.63 3.66
CA VAL A 82 -13.47 -10.42 4.32
C VAL A 82 -13.96 -9.41 3.28
N VAL A 83 -13.16 -9.16 2.23
CA VAL A 83 -13.50 -8.24 1.14
C VAL A 83 -14.76 -8.69 0.44
N PHE A 84 -14.92 -9.99 0.15
CA PHE A 84 -16.12 -10.52 -0.50
C PHE A 84 -17.38 -10.22 0.32
N ALA A 85 -17.33 -10.45 1.64
CA ALA A 85 -18.45 -10.18 2.53
C ALA A 85 -18.77 -8.67 2.58
N LEU A 86 -17.75 -7.83 2.74
CA LEU A 86 -17.88 -6.38 2.79
C LEU A 86 -18.36 -5.76 1.46
N SER A 87 -17.93 -6.32 0.33
CA SER A 87 -18.29 -5.78 -0.98
C SER A 87 -19.77 -5.98 -1.32
N ARG A 88 -20.48 -6.87 -0.61
CA ARG A 88 -21.92 -7.11 -0.84
C ARG A 88 -22.77 -5.89 -0.50
N PHE A 89 -22.31 -5.02 0.40
CA PHE A 89 -23.03 -3.80 0.75
C PHE A 89 -23.06 -2.76 -0.39
N VAL A 90 -22.10 -2.82 -1.32
CA VAL A 90 -22.02 -1.94 -2.49
C VAL A 90 -22.20 -2.68 -3.81
N ALA A 91 -22.58 -3.96 -3.78
CA ALA A 91 -22.67 -4.78 -5.00
C ALA A 91 -23.78 -4.35 -5.98
N HIS A 92 -24.65 -3.42 -5.57
CA HIS A 92 -25.67 -2.81 -6.43
C HIS A 92 -25.10 -1.72 -7.35
N ASP A 93 -23.94 -1.15 -7.01
CA ASP A 93 -23.24 -0.16 -7.81
C ASP A 93 -21.94 -0.77 -8.35
N GLU A 94 -21.87 -0.96 -9.66
CA GLU A 94 -20.75 -1.63 -10.32
C GLU A 94 -19.45 -0.85 -10.20
N ALA A 95 -19.51 0.49 -10.25
CA ALA A 95 -18.33 1.35 -10.17
C ALA A 95 -17.73 1.33 -8.76
N LEU A 96 -18.57 1.43 -7.72
CA LEU A 96 -18.14 1.31 -6.32
C LEU A 96 -17.64 -0.10 -6.01
N LEU A 97 -18.31 -1.14 -6.52
CA LEU A 97 -17.89 -2.53 -6.34
C LEU A 97 -16.51 -2.77 -6.96
N ILE A 98 -16.30 -2.40 -8.23
CA ILE A 98 -15.02 -2.60 -8.91
C ILE A 98 -13.91 -1.79 -8.23
N GLY A 99 -14.14 -0.52 -7.90
CA GLY A 99 -13.17 0.30 -7.18
C GLY A 99 -12.77 -0.28 -5.82
N LEU A 100 -13.75 -0.75 -5.04
CA LEU A 100 -13.52 -1.41 -3.75
C LEU A 100 -12.72 -2.70 -3.90
N LEU A 101 -13.08 -3.56 -4.87
CA LEU A 101 -12.40 -4.83 -5.08
C LEU A 101 -10.96 -4.61 -5.55
N LEU A 102 -10.76 -3.69 -6.50
CA LEU A 102 -9.45 -3.31 -7.01
C LEU A 102 -8.52 -2.89 -5.86
N VAL A 103 -8.98 -2.03 -4.95
CA VAL A 103 -8.13 -1.54 -3.87
C VAL A 103 -7.98 -2.56 -2.74
N LEU A 104 -9.05 -3.18 -2.24
CA LEU A 104 -8.98 -4.01 -1.04
C LEU A 104 -8.34 -5.39 -1.26
N LEU A 105 -8.22 -5.85 -2.51
CA LEU A 105 -7.58 -7.12 -2.85
C LEU A 105 -6.08 -6.99 -3.15
N ALA A 106 -5.56 -5.77 -3.25
CA ALA A 106 -4.16 -5.52 -3.53
C ALA A 106 -3.41 -5.21 -2.22
N PRO A 107 -2.59 -6.13 -1.65
CA PRO A 107 -1.78 -5.83 -0.49
C PRO A 107 -0.69 -4.80 -0.78
N CYS A 108 -0.55 -3.83 0.12
CA CYS A 108 0.50 -2.81 0.09
C CYS A 108 1.89 -3.43 0.25
N VAL A 109 2.88 -2.88 -0.47
CA VAL A 109 4.31 -3.28 -0.38
C VAL A 109 5.28 -2.11 -0.25
N ASP A 110 4.74 -0.90 -0.21
CA ASP A 110 5.45 0.37 -0.23
C ASP A 110 5.49 0.98 1.18
N TYR A 111 4.58 1.90 1.50
CA TYR A 111 4.63 2.65 2.75
C TYR A 111 4.33 1.79 3.99
N VAL A 112 3.70 0.62 3.82
CA VAL A 112 3.51 -0.36 4.91
C VAL A 112 4.82 -0.71 5.59
N ILE A 113 5.95 -0.73 4.86
CA ILE A 113 7.27 -1.03 5.41
C ILE A 113 7.65 0.02 6.46
N VAL A 114 7.46 1.30 6.12
CA VAL A 114 7.77 2.42 7.01
C VAL A 114 6.87 2.41 8.23
N PHE A 115 5.56 2.24 8.04
CA PHE A 115 4.63 2.19 9.17
C PHE A 115 4.83 0.95 10.04
N THR A 116 5.23 -0.19 9.47
CA THR A 116 5.61 -1.38 10.23
C THR A 116 6.85 -1.12 11.08
N ARG A 117 7.87 -0.46 10.52
CA ARG A 117 9.06 -0.02 11.29
C ARG A 117 8.67 0.90 12.45
N LEU A 118 7.78 1.85 12.19
CA LEU A 118 7.26 2.79 13.20
C LEU A 118 6.47 2.09 14.31
N ALA A 119 5.70 1.06 13.97
CA ALA A 119 4.94 0.25 14.92
C ALA A 119 5.82 -0.71 15.73
N GLY A 120 7.13 -0.81 15.44
CA GLY A 120 8.04 -1.78 16.05
C GLY A 120 7.90 -3.20 15.51
N GLY A 121 7.35 -3.35 14.30
CA GLY A 121 7.24 -4.62 13.60
C GLY A 121 8.49 -4.99 12.80
N ASP A 122 8.57 -6.25 12.38
CA ASP A 122 9.68 -6.79 11.57
C ASP A 122 9.52 -6.36 10.09
N TRP A 123 9.82 -5.08 9.83
CA TRP A 123 9.73 -4.46 8.52
C TRP A 123 10.71 -5.07 7.51
N ALA A 124 11.87 -5.55 7.95
CA ALA A 124 12.87 -6.16 7.08
C ALA A 124 12.37 -7.50 6.52
N ARG A 125 11.70 -8.30 7.36
CA ARG A 125 11.05 -9.54 6.93
C ARG A 125 9.89 -9.29 5.99
N LEU A 126 9.08 -8.26 6.24
CA LEU A 126 8.00 -7.87 5.33
C LEU A 126 8.54 -7.36 3.99
N LEU A 127 9.59 -6.54 4.01
CA LEU A 127 10.27 -6.02 2.81
C LEU A 127 10.83 -7.16 1.96
N ALA A 128 11.40 -8.18 2.59
CA ALA A 128 11.93 -9.33 1.87
C ALA A 128 10.83 -10.24 1.28
N ALA A 129 9.61 -10.22 1.84
CA ALA A 129 8.45 -10.92 1.31
C ALA A 129 7.67 -10.11 0.24
N ALA A 130 7.95 -8.80 0.11
CA ALA A 130 7.26 -7.90 -0.82
C ALA A 130 7.24 -8.40 -2.28
N PRO A 131 8.32 -8.98 -2.85
CA PRO A 131 8.27 -9.52 -4.20
C PRO A 131 7.25 -10.66 -4.35
N SER A 132 7.08 -11.48 -3.31
CA SER A 132 6.09 -12.57 -3.31
C SER A 132 4.67 -12.01 -3.26
N LEU A 133 4.42 -10.99 -2.42
CA LEU A 133 3.13 -10.29 -2.38
C LEU A 133 2.78 -9.69 -3.75
N MET A 134 3.74 -8.99 -4.38
CA MET A 134 3.54 -8.39 -5.71
C MET A 134 3.24 -9.43 -6.79
N LEU A 135 3.96 -10.55 -6.80
CA LEU A 135 3.75 -11.58 -7.81
C LEU A 135 2.39 -12.27 -7.63
N VAL A 136 2.05 -12.63 -6.38
CA VAL A 136 0.80 -13.34 -6.10
C VAL A 136 -0.41 -12.43 -6.30
N GLN A 137 -0.35 -11.15 -5.89
CA GLN A 137 -1.45 -10.22 -6.14
C GLN A 137 -1.70 -10.02 -7.65
N LEU A 138 -0.65 -9.99 -8.47
CA LEU A 138 -0.77 -9.83 -9.91
C LEU A 138 -1.55 -10.99 -10.53
N LEU A 139 -1.25 -12.22 -10.10
CA LEU A 139 -1.89 -13.42 -10.63
C LEU A 139 -3.33 -13.56 -10.13
N LEU A 140 -3.59 -13.20 -8.88
CA LEU A 140 -4.89 -13.45 -8.24
C LEU A 140 -5.88 -12.29 -8.40
N LEU A 141 -5.44 -11.05 -8.58
CA LEU A 141 -6.35 -9.91 -8.70
C LEU A 141 -7.35 -10.07 -9.86
N PRO A 142 -6.96 -10.42 -11.10
CA PRO A 142 -7.91 -10.67 -12.18
C PRO A 142 -8.89 -11.82 -11.85
N VAL A 143 -8.40 -12.87 -11.19
CA VAL A 143 -9.20 -14.03 -10.79
C VAL A 143 -10.26 -13.62 -9.76
N TYR A 144 -9.89 -12.82 -8.76
CA TYR A 144 -10.85 -12.33 -7.77
C TYR A 144 -11.85 -11.34 -8.36
N LEU A 145 -11.44 -10.44 -9.27
CA LEU A 145 -12.37 -9.54 -9.94
C LEU A 145 -13.42 -10.35 -10.71
N LEU A 146 -12.98 -11.35 -11.48
CA LEU A 146 -13.89 -12.24 -12.21
C LEU A 146 -14.83 -13.00 -11.26
N ALA A 147 -14.30 -13.53 -10.15
CA ALA A 147 -15.08 -14.30 -9.19
C ALA A 147 -16.07 -13.44 -8.37
N PHE A 148 -15.71 -12.22 -8.00
CA PHE A 148 -16.46 -11.41 -7.03
C PHE A 148 -17.36 -10.35 -7.67
N ALA A 149 -16.98 -9.84 -8.85
CA ALA A 149 -17.77 -8.91 -9.65
C ALA A 149 -18.58 -9.61 -10.75
N GLY A 150 -18.17 -10.81 -11.16
CA GLY A 150 -18.80 -11.57 -12.24
C GLY A 150 -18.30 -11.16 -13.63
N SER A 151 -18.55 -12.03 -14.62
CA SER A 151 -18.01 -11.87 -15.98
C SER A 151 -18.48 -10.58 -16.67
N ARG A 152 -19.73 -10.17 -16.48
CA ARG A 152 -20.29 -8.95 -17.08
C ARG A 152 -19.54 -7.67 -16.66
N ALA A 153 -19.11 -7.60 -15.41
CA ALA A 153 -18.42 -6.43 -14.89
C ALA A 153 -16.95 -6.34 -15.36
N VAL A 154 -16.39 -7.46 -15.86
CA VAL A 154 -14.99 -7.55 -16.28
C VAL A 154 -14.84 -7.52 -17.81
N THR A 155 -15.90 -7.83 -18.57
CA THR A 155 -15.87 -7.85 -20.05
C THR A 155 -15.56 -6.50 -20.71
N GLY A 156 -15.70 -5.38 -20.00
CA GLY A 156 -15.36 -4.04 -20.50
C GLY A 156 -13.97 -3.53 -20.10
N ILE A 157 -13.19 -4.32 -19.36
CA ILE A 157 -11.88 -3.91 -18.87
C ILE A 157 -10.82 -4.22 -19.92
N ASP A 158 -10.16 -3.17 -20.44
CA ASP A 158 -8.96 -3.35 -21.24
C ASP A 158 -7.76 -3.70 -20.33
N TRP A 159 -7.15 -4.85 -20.60
CA TRP A 159 -5.99 -5.34 -19.84
C TRP A 159 -4.66 -4.76 -20.32
N GLN A 160 -4.62 -4.09 -21.47
CA GLN A 160 -3.39 -3.48 -21.96
C GLN A 160 -2.90 -2.34 -21.04
N PRO A 161 -3.73 -1.35 -20.64
CA PRO A 161 -3.34 -0.34 -19.65
C PRO A 161 -2.85 -0.95 -18.33
N PHE A 162 -3.42 -2.10 -17.96
CA PHE A 162 -2.99 -2.86 -16.78
C PHE A 162 -1.55 -3.37 -16.92
N ALA A 163 -1.24 -4.01 -18.04
CA ALA A 163 0.10 -4.52 -18.31
C ALA A 163 1.13 -3.38 -18.40
N GLU A 164 0.77 -2.27 -19.04
CA GLU A 164 1.65 -1.10 -19.18
C GLU A 164 1.96 -0.46 -17.82
N ALA A 165 0.93 -0.16 -17.02
CA ALA A 165 1.10 0.38 -15.67
C ALA A 165 1.92 -0.57 -14.79
N PHE A 166 1.69 -1.87 -14.90
CA PHE A 166 2.45 -2.89 -14.18
C PHE A 166 3.94 -2.88 -14.57
N VAL A 167 4.25 -2.91 -15.86
CA VAL A 167 5.63 -2.91 -16.34
C VAL A 167 6.34 -1.63 -15.89
N LEU A 168 5.67 -0.49 -16.03
CA LEU A 168 6.26 0.82 -15.78
C LEU A 168 6.43 1.13 -14.28
N LEU A 169 5.43 0.81 -13.45
CA LEU A 169 5.46 1.11 -12.02
C LEU A 169 6.18 0.04 -11.19
N ILE A 170 6.22 -1.21 -11.65
CA ILE A 170 6.71 -2.32 -10.83
C ILE A 170 7.92 -2.99 -11.46
N VAL A 171 7.76 -3.56 -12.65
CA VAL A 171 8.82 -4.38 -13.28
C VAL A 171 10.07 -3.54 -13.54
N LEU A 172 9.88 -2.31 -14.04
CA LEU A 172 10.96 -1.41 -14.35
C LEU A 172 11.73 -0.98 -13.09
N PRO A 173 11.12 -0.40 -12.03
CA PRO A 173 11.83 -0.09 -10.78
C PRO A 173 12.48 -1.30 -10.13
N LEU A 174 11.81 -2.46 -10.13
CA LEU A 174 12.36 -3.69 -9.59
C LEU A 174 13.60 -4.13 -10.37
N GLY A 175 13.52 -4.20 -11.70
CA GLY A 175 14.63 -4.58 -12.57
C GLY A 175 15.83 -3.63 -12.42
N LEU A 176 15.57 -2.31 -12.39
CA LEU A 176 16.59 -1.30 -12.15
C LEU A 176 17.23 -1.45 -10.76
N SER A 177 16.45 -1.76 -9.73
CA SER A 177 16.96 -1.95 -8.38
C SER A 177 17.91 -3.17 -8.29
N ILE A 178 17.54 -4.29 -8.94
CA ILE A 178 18.36 -5.50 -9.01
C ILE A 178 19.66 -5.21 -9.77
N ALA A 179 19.58 -4.52 -10.91
CA ALA A 179 20.75 -4.12 -11.70
C ALA A 179 21.68 -3.20 -10.89
N THR A 180 21.11 -2.22 -10.17
CA THR A 180 21.88 -1.29 -9.34
C THR A 180 22.58 -2.02 -8.19
N GLN A 181 21.90 -2.93 -7.50
CA GLN A 181 22.51 -3.74 -6.44
C GLN A 181 23.62 -4.66 -6.96
N TRP A 182 23.41 -5.28 -8.12
CA TRP A 182 24.43 -6.10 -8.76
C TRP A 182 25.68 -5.28 -9.10
N LEU A 183 25.51 -4.08 -9.68
CA LEU A 183 26.62 -3.17 -9.97
C LEU A 183 27.29 -2.64 -8.70
N ALA A 184 26.56 -2.46 -7.60
CA ALA A 184 27.11 -1.99 -6.32
C ALA A 184 28.13 -2.95 -5.68
N THR A 185 28.15 -4.22 -6.10
CA THR A 185 29.19 -5.18 -5.70
C THR A 185 30.59 -4.78 -6.17
N SER A 186 30.69 -4.11 -7.32
CA SER A 186 31.98 -3.77 -7.96
C SER A 186 32.18 -2.26 -8.19
N LYS A 187 31.11 -1.48 -8.30
CA LYS A 187 31.16 -0.05 -8.67
C LYS A 187 30.78 0.87 -7.50
N ALA A 188 31.65 1.83 -7.21
CA ALA A 188 31.43 2.80 -6.12
C ALA A 188 30.26 3.77 -6.38
N TRP A 189 30.00 4.14 -7.63
CA TRP A 189 28.89 5.03 -7.97
C TRP A 189 27.52 4.38 -7.68
N ALA A 190 27.37 3.07 -7.90
CA ALA A 190 26.14 2.35 -7.61
C ALA A 190 25.88 2.28 -6.09
N ARG A 191 26.94 2.12 -5.27
CA ARG A 191 26.83 2.25 -3.80
C ARG A 191 26.39 3.65 -3.35
N ARG A 192 26.86 4.70 -4.03
CA ARG A 192 26.41 6.08 -3.75
C ARG A 192 24.94 6.28 -4.10
N ILE A 193 24.46 5.71 -5.21
CA ILE A 193 23.02 5.74 -5.55
C ILE A 193 22.21 5.04 -4.46
N MET A 194 22.64 3.87 -3.99
CA MET A 194 21.95 3.16 -2.91
C MET A 194 21.82 4.01 -1.65
N GLY A 195 22.91 4.59 -1.16
CA GLY A 195 22.85 5.47 0.02
C GLY A 195 22.04 6.75 -0.21
N GLY A 196 22.07 7.31 -1.43
CA GLY A 196 21.25 8.47 -1.80
C GLY A 196 19.76 8.17 -1.81
N MET A 197 19.36 7.04 -2.40
CA MET A 197 17.96 6.61 -2.46
C MET A 197 17.40 6.27 -1.07
N GLU A 198 18.20 5.65 -0.20
CA GLU A 198 17.81 5.41 1.19
C GLU A 198 17.50 6.72 1.92
N ALA A 199 18.34 7.75 1.74
CA ALA A 199 18.10 9.07 2.31
C ALA A 199 16.90 9.80 1.69
N LEU A 200 16.59 9.53 0.43
CA LEU A 200 15.46 10.11 -0.30
C LEU A 200 14.13 9.40 -0.06
N MET A 201 14.10 8.22 0.56
CA MET A 201 12.87 7.47 0.79
C MET A 201 11.80 8.30 1.53
N ILE A 202 12.18 9.03 2.59
CA ILE A 202 11.24 9.87 3.35
C ILE A 202 10.78 11.08 2.50
N PRO A 203 11.66 11.88 1.88
CA PRO A 203 11.25 12.93 0.94
C PRO A 203 10.35 12.44 -0.20
N LEU A 204 10.67 11.31 -0.82
CA LEU A 204 9.88 10.73 -1.91
C LEU A 204 8.49 10.32 -1.43
N MET A 205 8.38 9.71 -0.24
CA MET A 205 7.09 9.43 0.40
C MET A 205 6.27 10.71 0.64
N VAL A 206 6.90 11.76 1.18
CA VAL A 206 6.23 13.07 1.41
C VAL A 206 5.69 13.64 0.11
N VAL A 207 6.52 13.69 -0.94
CA VAL A 207 6.12 14.20 -2.25
C VAL A 207 4.98 13.35 -2.83
N THR A 208 5.11 12.02 -2.79
CA THR A 208 4.09 11.11 -3.32
C THR A 208 2.75 11.30 -2.62
N LEU A 209 2.72 11.30 -1.28
CA LEU A 209 1.50 11.49 -0.50
C LEU A 209 0.87 12.86 -0.74
N PHE A 210 1.69 13.91 -0.76
CA PHE A 210 1.21 15.27 -1.08
C PHE A 210 0.58 15.31 -2.46
N THR A 211 1.28 14.83 -3.49
CA THR A 211 0.85 14.89 -4.88
C THR A 211 -0.44 14.10 -5.11
N VAL A 212 -0.55 12.89 -4.54
CA VAL A 212 -1.75 12.06 -4.66
C VAL A 212 -2.94 12.70 -3.96
N VAL A 213 -2.77 13.17 -2.72
CA VAL A 213 -3.88 13.80 -1.99
C VAL A 213 -4.30 15.11 -2.67
N ALA A 214 -3.36 15.97 -3.04
CA ALA A 214 -3.66 17.26 -3.65
C ALA A 214 -4.31 17.16 -5.03
N SER A 215 -3.94 16.15 -5.83
CA SER A 215 -4.57 15.93 -7.14
C SER A 215 -5.98 15.37 -7.01
N GLN A 216 -6.24 14.48 -6.05
CA GLN A 216 -7.48 13.72 -6.01
C GLN A 216 -8.53 14.27 -5.02
N PHE A 217 -8.16 15.18 -4.11
CA PHE A 217 -9.06 15.67 -3.07
C PHE A 217 -10.32 16.36 -3.63
N GLY A 218 -10.17 17.23 -4.63
CA GLY A 218 -11.31 17.94 -5.25
C GLY A 218 -12.32 16.98 -5.87
N SER A 219 -11.85 16.02 -6.67
CA SER A 219 -12.68 15.02 -7.34
C SER A 219 -13.45 14.15 -6.34
N VAL A 220 -12.84 13.81 -5.20
CA VAL A 220 -13.50 13.08 -4.10
C VAL A 220 -14.53 13.96 -3.39
N ALA A 221 -14.22 15.24 -3.16
CA ALA A 221 -15.13 16.17 -2.49
C ALA A 221 -16.41 16.40 -3.31
N ASP A 222 -16.29 16.57 -4.62
CA ASP A 222 -17.43 16.80 -5.52
C ASP A 222 -18.38 15.60 -5.60
N ARG A 223 -17.86 14.39 -5.37
CA ARG A 223 -18.61 13.12 -5.45
C ARG A 223 -18.78 12.45 -4.10
N ILE A 224 -18.58 13.18 -2.99
CA ILE A 224 -18.56 12.60 -1.65
C ILE A 224 -19.87 11.87 -1.32
N GLY A 225 -21.02 12.37 -1.78
CA GLY A 225 -22.33 11.74 -1.58
C GLY A 225 -22.39 10.31 -2.10
N ASP A 226 -21.73 10.02 -3.22
CA ASP A 226 -21.66 8.69 -3.83
C ASP A 226 -20.64 7.78 -3.12
N LEU A 227 -19.65 8.37 -2.46
CA LEU A 227 -18.53 7.65 -1.84
C LEU A 227 -18.73 7.36 -0.35
N VAL A 228 -19.67 8.05 0.31
CA VAL A 228 -20.03 7.83 1.72
C VAL A 228 -20.26 6.36 2.08
N PRO A 229 -20.94 5.52 1.25
CA PRO A 229 -21.13 4.09 1.56
C PRO A 229 -19.83 3.30 1.73
N LEU A 230 -18.73 3.73 1.11
CA LEU A 230 -17.44 3.05 1.18
C LEU A 230 -16.69 3.30 2.49
N ILE A 231 -16.87 4.47 3.10
CA ILE A 231 -16.16 4.87 4.32
C ILE A 231 -16.35 3.86 5.47
N PRO A 232 -17.58 3.47 5.86
CA PRO A 232 -17.76 2.48 6.93
C PRO A 232 -17.21 1.10 6.56
N ILE A 233 -17.23 0.74 5.27
CA ILE A 233 -16.66 -0.52 4.79
C ILE A 233 -15.15 -0.54 4.96
N TYR A 234 -14.47 0.53 4.52
CA TYR A 234 -13.02 0.68 4.69
C TYR A 234 -12.61 0.77 6.15
N ALA A 235 -13.39 1.47 6.98
CA ALA A 235 -13.16 1.53 8.42
C ALA A 235 -13.33 0.15 9.09
N ALA A 236 -14.37 -0.62 8.71
CA ALA A 236 -14.59 -1.97 9.20
C ALA A 236 -13.45 -2.91 8.80
N PHE A 237 -12.99 -2.82 7.54
CA PHE A 237 -11.84 -3.56 7.06
C PHE A 237 -10.57 -3.25 7.87
N ALA A 238 -10.28 -1.97 8.05
CA ALA A 238 -9.11 -1.50 8.79
C ALA A 238 -9.17 -1.84 10.30
N ALA A 239 -10.36 -2.02 10.86
CA ALA A 239 -10.53 -2.48 12.25
C ALA A 239 -10.39 -4.00 12.39
N LEU A 240 -10.91 -4.76 11.42
CA LEU A 240 -10.95 -6.23 11.47
C LEU A 240 -9.61 -6.87 11.12
N MET A 241 -8.96 -6.40 10.06
CA MET A 241 -7.73 -7.02 9.55
C MET A 241 -6.55 -7.05 10.52
N PRO A 242 -6.29 -6.02 11.36
CA PRO A 242 -5.25 -6.13 12.38
C PRO A 242 -5.51 -7.27 13.36
N VAL A 243 -6.77 -7.46 13.77
CA VAL A 243 -7.18 -8.53 14.70
C VAL A 243 -6.95 -9.90 14.06
N LEU A 244 -7.37 -10.06 12.79
CA LEU A 244 -7.14 -11.28 12.03
C LEU A 244 -5.64 -11.54 11.79
N GLY A 245 -4.85 -10.49 11.56
CA GLY A 245 -3.40 -10.58 11.44
C GLY A 245 -2.73 -11.08 12.72
N PHE A 246 -3.12 -10.56 13.90
CA PHE A 246 -2.63 -11.09 15.18
C PHE A 246 -3.12 -12.51 15.47
N ALA A 247 -4.37 -12.85 15.10
CA ALA A 247 -4.89 -14.20 15.25
C ALA A 247 -4.09 -15.20 14.41
N ALA A 248 -3.86 -14.87 13.12
CA ALA A 248 -3.05 -15.67 12.22
C ALA A 248 -1.60 -15.81 12.72
N ALA A 249 -1.01 -14.71 13.20
CA ALA A 249 0.32 -14.72 13.81
C ALA A 249 0.39 -15.64 15.04
N ARG A 250 -0.65 -15.64 15.89
CA ARG A 250 -0.73 -16.50 17.08
C ARG A 250 -0.83 -17.98 16.71
N VAL A 251 -1.64 -18.33 15.71
CA VAL A 251 -1.73 -19.70 15.17
C VAL A 251 -0.38 -20.15 14.61
N ALA A 252 0.30 -19.27 13.89
CA ALA A 252 1.63 -19.52 13.34
C ALA A 252 2.78 -19.41 14.38
N ARG A 253 2.46 -19.16 15.66
CA ARG A 253 3.40 -18.99 16.78
C ARG A 253 4.49 -17.94 16.50
N GLN A 254 4.10 -16.86 15.85
CA GLN A 254 4.98 -15.74 15.55
C GLN A 254 5.23 -14.89 16.80
N GLU A 255 6.46 -14.40 16.93
CA GLU A 255 6.81 -13.41 17.93
C GLU A 255 6.13 -12.06 17.65
N ARG A 256 6.26 -11.13 18.59
CA ARG A 256 5.56 -9.84 18.55
C ARG A 256 5.88 -9.01 17.31
N ALA A 257 7.15 -8.86 16.95
CA ALA A 257 7.54 -8.00 15.83
C ALA A 257 7.03 -8.55 14.48
N PRO A 258 7.17 -9.86 14.16
CA PRO A 258 6.52 -10.44 12.99
C PRO A 258 4.99 -10.39 13.04
N ALA A 259 4.37 -10.53 14.22
CA ALA A 259 2.91 -10.40 14.36
C ALA A 259 2.41 -8.99 14.02
N ILE A 260 3.14 -7.94 14.45
CA ILE A 260 2.85 -6.55 14.06
C ILE A 260 3.01 -6.39 12.55
N ALA A 261 4.04 -6.97 11.94
CA ALA A 261 4.22 -6.92 10.48
C ALA A 261 3.07 -7.59 9.72
N LEU A 262 2.57 -8.73 10.19
CA LEU A 262 1.38 -9.41 9.64
C LEU A 262 0.12 -8.55 9.79
N ALA A 263 -0.12 -7.97 10.97
CA ALA A 263 -1.26 -7.10 11.21
C ALA A 263 -1.24 -5.84 10.31
N MET A 264 -0.07 -5.21 10.18
CA MET A 264 0.10 -4.03 9.32
C MET A 264 -0.11 -4.39 7.84
N SER A 265 0.56 -5.44 7.33
CA SER A 265 0.38 -5.88 5.94
C SER A 265 -1.03 -6.37 5.64
N GLY A 266 -1.67 -7.06 6.58
CA GLY A 266 -3.06 -7.49 6.41
C GLY A 266 -4.04 -6.32 6.39
N THR A 267 -3.67 -5.15 6.92
CA THR A 267 -4.56 -3.98 6.93
C THR A 267 -4.35 -3.12 5.69
N THR A 268 -3.09 -2.94 5.27
CA THR A 268 -2.73 -1.99 4.23
C THR A 268 -2.96 -2.48 2.80
N ARG A 269 -3.38 -1.56 1.94
CA ARG A 269 -3.67 -1.82 0.54
C ARG A 269 -2.88 -0.95 -0.42
N ASN A 270 -2.66 -1.51 -1.60
CA ASN A 270 -1.81 -0.92 -2.61
C ASN A 270 -2.62 -0.07 -3.57
N SER A 271 -3.19 0.99 -3.04
CA SER A 271 -4.03 1.92 -3.78
C SER A 271 -3.24 2.61 -4.89
N LEU A 272 -1.94 2.83 -4.69
CA LEU A 272 -1.07 3.51 -5.65
C LEU A 272 -0.75 2.68 -6.89
N VAL A 273 -0.50 1.36 -6.72
CA VAL A 273 -0.34 0.45 -7.87
C VAL A 273 -1.66 0.30 -8.63
N VAL A 274 -2.78 0.39 -7.92
CA VAL A 274 -4.10 0.13 -8.49
C VAL A 274 -4.76 1.36 -9.11
N LEU A 275 -4.41 2.57 -8.68
CA LEU A 275 -5.04 3.80 -9.16
C LEU A 275 -4.96 3.98 -10.68
N PRO A 276 -3.82 3.77 -11.37
CA PRO A 276 -3.76 3.82 -12.83
C PRO A 276 -4.71 2.81 -13.49
N LEU A 277 -4.89 1.65 -12.88
CA LEU A 277 -5.82 0.62 -13.35
C LEU A 277 -7.26 1.12 -13.28
N ALA A 278 -7.60 1.77 -12.17
CA ALA A 278 -8.92 2.35 -11.98
C ALA A 278 -9.17 3.51 -12.96
N LEU A 279 -8.16 4.36 -13.21
CA LEU A 279 -8.25 5.48 -14.16
C LEU A 279 -8.39 5.03 -15.62
N ALA A 280 -7.90 3.83 -15.96
CA ALA A 280 -8.04 3.23 -17.28
C ALA A 280 -9.40 2.55 -17.52
N LEU A 281 -10.27 2.48 -16.51
CA LEU A 281 -11.59 1.87 -16.66
C LEU A 281 -12.50 2.72 -17.57
N PRO A 282 -13.51 2.10 -18.20
CA PRO A 282 -14.50 2.82 -19.00
C PRO A 282 -15.16 3.96 -18.21
N PRO A 283 -15.57 5.07 -18.87
CA PRO A 283 -16.21 6.20 -18.20
C PRO A 283 -17.42 5.85 -17.34
N ALA A 284 -18.13 4.76 -17.69
CA ALA A 284 -19.23 4.21 -16.90
C ALA A 284 -18.83 3.80 -15.47
N LEU A 285 -17.55 3.50 -15.24
CA LEU A 285 -16.96 3.15 -13.95
C LEU A 285 -16.19 4.33 -13.32
N GLY A 286 -16.51 5.58 -13.70
CA GLY A 286 -15.78 6.78 -13.27
C GLY A 286 -15.72 7.03 -11.74
N LEU A 287 -16.51 6.32 -10.93
CA LEU A 287 -16.39 6.33 -9.46
C LEU A 287 -15.29 5.41 -8.92
N ALA A 288 -14.80 4.43 -9.69
CA ALA A 288 -13.81 3.47 -9.24
C ALA A 288 -12.46 4.11 -8.84
N PRO A 289 -11.87 5.07 -9.60
CA PRO A 289 -10.68 5.79 -9.16
C PRO A 289 -10.90 6.52 -7.83
N LEU A 290 -12.06 7.16 -7.68
CA LEU A 290 -12.39 7.89 -6.46
C LEU A 290 -12.55 6.94 -5.26
N ALA A 291 -13.13 5.75 -5.47
CA ALA A 291 -13.21 4.72 -4.46
C ALA A 291 -11.83 4.27 -3.94
N VAL A 292 -10.82 4.16 -4.84
CA VAL A 292 -9.42 3.85 -4.49
C VAL A 292 -8.80 4.97 -3.66
N VAL A 293 -9.04 6.22 -4.03
CA VAL A 293 -8.53 7.38 -3.28
C VAL A 293 -9.20 7.50 -1.91
N THR A 294 -10.53 7.34 -1.83
CA THR A 294 -11.27 7.34 -0.56
C THR A 294 -10.72 6.28 0.39
N GLN A 295 -10.41 5.08 -0.13
CA GLN A 295 -9.77 4.04 0.66
C GLN A 295 -8.43 4.50 1.21
N THR A 296 -7.58 5.11 0.37
CA THR A 296 -6.26 5.60 0.77
C THR A 296 -6.36 6.59 1.93
N LEU A 297 -7.31 7.52 1.87
CA LEU A 297 -7.54 8.51 2.93
C LEU A 297 -7.96 7.86 4.25
N VAL A 298 -8.91 6.91 4.20
CA VAL A 298 -9.36 6.17 5.39
C VAL A 298 -8.22 5.33 5.98
N GLU A 299 -7.46 4.66 5.11
CA GLU A 299 -6.35 3.80 5.49
C GLU A 299 -5.21 4.57 6.15
N LEU A 300 -4.83 5.74 5.62
CA LEU A 300 -3.75 6.54 6.23
C LEU A 300 -4.11 6.98 7.66
N ILE A 301 -5.37 7.34 7.91
CA ILE A 301 -5.86 7.65 9.26
C ILE A 301 -5.76 6.40 10.15
N ALA A 302 -6.24 5.26 9.67
CA ALA A 302 -6.18 3.99 10.40
C ALA A 302 -4.74 3.60 10.73
N MET A 303 -3.81 3.77 9.79
CA MET A 303 -2.40 3.44 9.94
C MET A 303 -1.71 4.27 11.02
N VAL A 304 -2.01 5.58 11.10
CA VAL A 304 -1.52 6.44 12.18
C VAL A 304 -2.07 5.99 13.53
N ALA A 305 -3.34 5.58 13.59
CA ALA A 305 -3.94 5.04 14.80
C ALA A 305 -3.28 3.71 15.21
N LEU A 306 -3.09 2.77 14.27
CA LEU A 306 -2.46 1.47 14.51
C LEU A 306 -1.02 1.61 15.03
N VAL A 307 -0.21 2.51 14.46
CA VAL A 307 1.14 2.80 14.97
C VAL A 307 1.08 3.24 16.43
N ARG A 308 0.17 4.14 16.80
CA ARG A 308 0.00 4.58 18.20
C ARG A 308 -0.46 3.44 19.12
N ILE A 309 -1.38 2.61 18.66
CA ILE A 309 -1.91 1.47 19.43
C ILE A 309 -0.80 0.45 19.70
N PHE A 310 -0.06 0.05 18.67
CA PHE A 310 0.97 -1.00 18.78
C PHE A 310 2.18 -0.54 19.58
N THR A 311 2.61 0.71 19.43
CA THR A 311 3.71 1.28 20.22
C THR A 311 3.36 1.45 21.70
N ARG A 312 2.12 1.86 22.03
CA ARG A 312 1.65 1.97 23.43
C ARG A 312 1.52 0.61 24.11
N GLY A 313 0.93 -0.37 23.43
CA GLY A 313 0.90 -1.76 23.92
C GLY A 313 2.31 -2.33 24.11
N GLY A 314 3.32 -1.81 23.38
CA GLY A 314 4.74 -2.12 23.53
C GLY A 314 5.29 -1.80 24.91
N ARG A 315 5.07 -0.54 25.31
CA ARG A 315 5.59 0.04 26.56
C ARG A 315 4.93 -0.53 27.82
N SER A 316 3.64 -0.89 27.75
CA SER A 316 2.91 -1.44 28.91
C SER A 316 3.39 -2.83 29.33
N LEU A 317 3.91 -3.64 28.41
CA LEU A 317 4.45 -4.98 28.73
C LEU A 317 5.90 -4.95 29.25
N ALA A 318 6.68 -3.92 28.90
CA ALA A 318 8.04 -3.71 29.43
C ALA A 318 8.05 -3.10 30.84
N ALA A 319 6.92 -2.55 31.30
CA ALA A 319 6.77 -1.88 32.59
C ALA A 319 6.21 -2.78 33.70
N LYS A 320 6.13 -4.10 33.51
CA LYS A 320 5.84 -5.05 34.60
C LYS A 320 7.16 -5.38 35.31
N PRO A 321 7.42 -4.89 36.53
CA PRO A 321 8.55 -5.38 37.31
C PRO A 321 8.29 -6.85 37.66
N SER A 322 9.34 -7.66 37.53
CA SER A 322 9.44 -9.05 37.97
C SER A 322 9.15 -9.18 39.46
#